data_AF-A0A7C6FH57-F1
#
_entry.id   AF-A0A7C6FH57-F1
#
_cell.length_a   1.000
_cell.length_b   1.000
_cell.length_c   1.000
_cell.angle_alpha   90.00
_cell.angle_beta   90.00
_cell.angle_gamma   90.00
#
_symmetry.space_group_name_H-M   'P 1'
#
loop_
_entity.id
_entity.type
_entity.pdbx_description
1 polymer ?
#
loop_
_entity_poly.entity_id
_entity_poly.type
_entity_poly.pdbx_seq_one_letter_code
_entity_poly.pdbx_strand_id
1 'polypeptide(L)'
;MESNMNTTTKNHHLVMTKEQRDEYRAKAAETVRLKQEWAKANLRDDYADKPHWSSLASKYKITMPRWYEPATELKHIRKAMRKVGVEYKTYNESLGFQYKEIGELNPNMPAYASVGLFLEWVDENV
;
A
#
# COMPACT_ATOMS: atom_id res chain seq x y z
N MET A 1 17.94 -22.81 47.24
CA MET A 1 19.00 -23.25 46.30
C MET A 1 18.30 -24.12 45.27
N GLU A 2 17.67 -23.49 44.30
CA GLU A 2 18.22 -23.34 42.93
C GLU A 2 18.29 -24.71 42.24
N SER A 3 17.56 -24.95 41.17
CA SER A 3 17.89 -24.36 39.88
C SER A 3 16.70 -24.36 38.92
N ASN A 4 16.52 -23.21 38.27
CA ASN A 4 15.58 -22.94 37.18
C ASN A 4 15.85 -23.84 35.97
N MET A 5 14.83 -24.54 35.48
CA MET A 5 14.82 -25.07 34.11
C MET A 5 14.64 -23.91 33.13
N ASN A 6 15.75 -23.32 32.70
CA ASN A 6 15.77 -22.28 31.68
C ASN A 6 15.54 -22.90 30.29
N THR A 7 14.51 -22.40 29.62
CA THR A 7 14.05 -22.83 28.30
C THR A 7 15.07 -22.45 27.23
N THR A 8 15.72 -23.45 26.64
CA THR A 8 16.56 -23.28 25.45
C THR A 8 15.68 -22.80 24.28
N THR A 9 15.67 -21.49 24.07
CA THR A 9 15.16 -20.85 22.86
C THR A 9 16.04 -21.30 21.70
N LYS A 10 15.59 -22.31 20.94
CA LYS A 10 16.25 -22.74 19.70
C LYS A 10 16.04 -21.66 18.64
N ASN A 11 17.08 -20.86 18.40
CA ASN A 11 17.20 -19.98 17.23
C ASN A 11 17.10 -20.81 15.93
N HIS A 12 15.90 -20.93 15.36
CA HIS A 12 15.69 -21.46 14.01
C HIS A 12 15.93 -20.37 12.97
N HIS A 13 17.20 -20.01 12.74
CA HIS A 13 17.58 -19.43 11.46
C HIS A 13 17.71 -20.57 10.44
N LEU A 14 16.58 -21.03 9.91
CA LEU A 14 16.57 -21.90 8.74
C LEU A 14 17.09 -21.09 7.55
N VAL A 15 18.37 -21.23 7.24
CA VAL A 15 18.96 -20.68 6.02
C VAL A 15 18.33 -21.44 4.84
N MET A 16 17.38 -20.79 4.16
CA MET A 16 16.72 -21.36 2.98
C MET A 16 17.75 -21.77 1.93
N THR A 17 17.57 -22.93 1.29
CA THR A 17 18.45 -23.35 0.19
C THR A 17 18.30 -22.44 -1.03
N LYS A 18 19.24 -22.50 -1.96
CA LYS A 18 19.16 -21.70 -3.20
C LYS A 18 17.91 -22.04 -4.00
N GLU A 19 17.58 -23.32 -4.08
CA GLU A 19 16.42 -23.86 -4.79
C GLU A 19 15.13 -23.34 -4.20
N GLN A 20 15.00 -23.37 -2.85
CA GLN A 20 13.85 -22.80 -2.16
C GLN A 20 13.72 -21.31 -2.48
N ARG A 21 14.81 -20.53 -2.37
CA ARG A 21 14.78 -19.09 -2.70
C ARG A 21 14.35 -18.82 -4.14
N ASP A 22 14.83 -19.60 -5.09
CA ASP A 22 14.47 -19.47 -6.51
C ASP A 22 12.99 -19.83 -6.73
N GLU A 23 12.46 -20.85 -6.06
CA GLU A 23 11.04 -21.20 -6.07
C GLU A 23 10.15 -20.07 -5.51
N TYR A 24 10.52 -19.49 -4.37
CA TYR A 24 9.78 -18.35 -3.80
C TYR A 24 9.78 -17.13 -4.72
N ARG A 25 10.90 -16.85 -5.39
CA ARG A 25 11.00 -15.77 -6.39
C ARG A 25 10.06 -16.04 -7.58
N ALA A 26 10.04 -17.26 -8.09
CA ALA A 26 9.15 -17.65 -9.18
C ALA A 26 7.67 -17.48 -8.78
N LYS A 27 7.28 -17.96 -7.60
CA LYS A 27 5.90 -17.78 -7.06
C LYS A 27 5.54 -16.31 -6.86
N ALA A 28 6.47 -15.50 -6.37
CA ALA A 28 6.25 -14.07 -6.20
C ALA A 28 6.08 -13.34 -7.54
N ALA A 29 6.91 -13.67 -8.54
CA ALA A 29 6.80 -13.11 -9.89
C ALA A 29 5.44 -13.46 -10.53
N GLU A 30 5.01 -14.71 -10.39
CA GLU A 30 3.70 -15.16 -10.91
C GLU A 30 2.55 -14.42 -10.23
N THR A 31 2.60 -14.26 -8.91
CA THR A 31 1.60 -13.50 -8.15
C THR A 31 1.53 -12.05 -8.62
N VAL A 32 2.67 -11.42 -8.91
CA VAL A 32 2.70 -10.06 -9.45
C VAL A 32 2.10 -10.02 -10.86
N ARG A 33 2.41 -10.99 -11.72
CA ARG A 33 1.85 -11.08 -13.08
C ARG A 33 0.32 -11.16 -13.04
N LEU A 34 -0.24 -12.07 -12.24
CA LEU A 34 -1.69 -12.24 -12.10
C LEU A 34 -2.37 -10.95 -11.62
N LYS A 35 -1.75 -10.23 -10.67
CA LYS A 35 -2.27 -8.92 -10.23
C LYS A 35 -2.25 -7.87 -11.33
N GLN A 36 -1.20 -7.83 -12.14
CA GLN A 36 -1.10 -6.92 -13.28
C GLN A 36 -2.13 -7.25 -14.37
N GLU A 37 -2.35 -8.52 -14.66
CA GLU A 37 -3.37 -8.96 -15.63
C GLU A 37 -4.77 -8.58 -15.17
N TRP A 38 -5.11 -8.86 -13.91
CA TRP A 38 -6.38 -8.42 -13.32
C TRP A 38 -6.52 -6.90 -13.36
N ALA A 39 -5.49 -6.15 -12.98
CA ALA A 39 -5.56 -4.69 -12.94
C ALA A 39 -5.79 -4.06 -14.32
N LYS A 40 -5.20 -4.60 -15.40
CA LYS A 40 -5.44 -4.12 -16.76
C LYS A 40 -6.90 -4.16 -17.17
N ALA A 41 -7.67 -5.10 -16.63
CA ALA A 41 -9.10 -5.26 -16.94
C ALA A 41 -10.02 -4.54 -15.94
N ASN A 42 -9.55 -4.23 -14.73
CA ASN A 42 -10.41 -3.80 -13.62
C ASN A 42 -10.07 -2.40 -13.09
N LEU A 43 -8.84 -1.90 -13.28
CA LEU A 43 -8.41 -0.61 -12.76
C LEU A 43 -8.23 0.40 -13.89
N ARG A 44 -8.60 1.65 -13.60
CA ARG A 44 -8.36 2.79 -14.48
C ARG A 44 -6.89 3.22 -14.38
N ASP A 45 -6.22 3.45 -15.51
CA ASP A 45 -4.82 3.88 -15.52
C ASP A 45 -4.54 5.18 -16.29
N ASP A 46 -5.55 5.85 -16.81
CA ASP A 46 -5.44 7.03 -17.69
C ASP A 46 -5.73 8.35 -16.95
N TYR A 47 -5.18 8.53 -15.75
CA TYR A 47 -5.34 9.76 -14.98
C TYR A 47 -4.42 10.88 -15.49
N ALA A 48 -5.01 12.03 -15.83
CA ALA A 48 -4.28 13.22 -16.26
C ALA A 48 -3.38 13.79 -15.14
N ASP A 49 -3.78 13.65 -13.89
CA ASP A 49 -3.11 14.24 -12.72
C ASP A 49 -1.89 13.43 -12.24
N LYS A 50 -1.57 12.30 -12.88
CA LYS A 50 -0.41 11.45 -12.55
C LYS A 50 0.90 12.24 -12.34
N PRO A 51 1.29 13.20 -13.22
CA PRO A 51 2.51 13.98 -13.02
C PRO A 51 2.43 14.86 -11.77
N HIS A 52 1.26 15.46 -11.51
CA HIS A 52 1.04 16.29 -10.33
C HIS A 52 1.15 15.47 -9.04
N TRP A 53 0.51 14.31 -8.98
CA TRP A 53 0.61 13.39 -7.85
C TRP A 53 2.04 12.91 -7.60
N SER A 54 2.82 12.66 -8.66
CA SER A 54 4.24 12.30 -8.53
C SER A 54 5.09 13.45 -7.94
N SER A 55 4.75 14.70 -8.25
CA SER A 55 5.38 15.89 -7.67
C SER A 55 5.06 15.99 -6.17
N LEU A 56 3.78 15.87 -5.80
CA LEU A 56 3.34 15.90 -4.40
C LEU A 56 3.96 14.76 -3.59
N ALA A 57 3.97 13.54 -4.13
CA ALA A 57 4.61 12.40 -3.48
C ALA A 57 6.09 12.66 -3.19
N SER A 58 6.79 13.35 -4.11
CA SER A 58 8.18 13.76 -3.93
C SER A 58 8.32 14.83 -2.84
N LYS A 59 7.45 15.86 -2.84
CA LYS A 59 7.38 16.92 -1.81
C LYS A 59 7.23 16.32 -0.41
N TYR A 60 6.30 15.38 -0.25
CA TYR A 60 5.99 14.74 1.03
C TYR A 60 6.83 13.49 1.34
N LYS A 61 7.79 13.13 0.47
CA LYS A 61 8.66 11.94 0.62
C LYS A 61 7.87 10.64 0.80
N ILE A 62 6.81 10.48 0.02
CA ILE A 62 5.93 9.32 -0.01
C ILE A 62 6.24 8.48 -1.25
N THR A 63 6.35 7.17 -1.06
CA THR A 63 6.44 6.22 -2.17
C THR A 63 5.03 5.94 -2.69
N MET A 64 4.80 6.22 -3.98
CA MET A 64 3.52 5.93 -4.61
C MET A 64 3.25 4.42 -4.69
N PRO A 65 1.99 3.98 -4.50
CA PRO A 65 1.57 2.61 -4.77
C PRO A 65 1.83 2.19 -6.21
N ARG A 66 1.86 0.88 -6.44
CA ARG A 66 2.01 0.36 -7.80
C ARG A 66 0.69 0.49 -8.56
N TRP A 67 0.77 0.64 -9.88
CA TRP A 67 -0.39 0.84 -10.76
C TRP A 67 -1.43 -0.27 -10.68
N TYR A 68 -1.01 -1.50 -10.34
CA TYR A 68 -1.87 -2.68 -10.29
C TYR A 68 -2.50 -2.94 -8.90
N GLU A 69 -2.27 -2.07 -7.93
CA GLU A 69 -2.85 -2.22 -6.58
C GLU A 69 -4.18 -1.46 -6.49
N PRO A 70 -5.29 -2.07 -6.06
CA PRO A 70 -6.58 -1.40 -5.95
C PRO A 70 -6.65 -0.47 -4.74
N ALA A 71 -7.48 0.57 -4.80
CA ALA A 71 -7.64 1.53 -3.68
C ALA A 71 -8.20 0.91 -2.39
N THR A 72 -8.80 -0.28 -2.47
CA THR A 72 -9.24 -1.10 -1.34
C THR A 72 -8.08 -1.59 -0.46
N GLU A 73 -6.84 -1.57 -0.95
CA GLU A 73 -5.63 -1.87 -0.18
C GLU A 73 -5.28 -0.72 0.78
N LEU A 74 -5.97 -0.67 1.92
CA LEU A 74 -5.90 0.43 2.92
C LEU A 74 -4.49 0.73 3.46
N LYS A 75 -3.54 -0.20 3.33
CA LYS A 75 -2.17 -0.04 3.83
C LYS A 75 -1.47 1.18 3.22
N HIS A 76 -1.78 1.52 1.97
CA HIS A 76 -1.14 2.59 1.21
C HIS A 76 -1.55 3.96 1.72
N ILE A 77 -2.85 4.22 1.78
CA ILE A 77 -3.39 5.48 2.31
C ILE A 77 -2.98 5.67 3.78
N ARG A 78 -3.04 4.61 4.60
CA ARG A 78 -2.63 4.67 6.01
C ARG A 78 -1.15 4.97 6.17
N LYS A 79 -0.29 4.47 5.28
CA LYS A 79 1.14 4.79 5.28
C LYS A 79 1.38 6.25 4.89
N ALA A 80 0.66 6.76 3.89
CA ALA A 80 0.71 8.16 3.50
C ALA A 80 0.27 9.08 4.64
N MET A 81 -0.89 8.83 5.24
CA MET A 81 -1.41 9.56 6.41
C MET A 81 -0.41 9.64 7.57
N ARG A 82 0.16 8.49 7.97
CA ARG A 82 1.19 8.44 9.03
C ARG A 82 2.44 9.25 8.68
N LYS A 83 2.78 9.36 7.40
CA LYS A 83 3.98 10.08 6.94
C LYS A 83 3.81 11.59 7.06
N VAL A 84 2.59 12.10 6.86
CA VAL A 84 2.26 13.54 6.95
C VAL A 84 1.59 13.95 8.27
N GLY A 85 1.31 13.00 9.16
CA GLY A 85 0.73 13.29 10.49
C GLY A 85 -0.78 13.54 10.47
N VAL A 86 -1.49 13.08 9.44
CA VAL A 86 -2.95 13.23 9.33
C VAL A 86 -3.66 12.04 9.99
N GLU A 87 -4.67 12.32 10.80
CA GLU A 87 -5.52 11.30 11.39
C GLU A 87 -6.52 10.75 10.37
N TYR A 88 -6.80 9.45 10.47
CA TYR A 88 -7.77 8.76 9.60
C TYR A 88 -9.17 9.39 9.68
N LYS A 89 -9.56 9.88 10.87
CA LYS A 89 -10.85 10.52 11.09
C LYS A 89 -10.99 11.83 10.30
N THR A 90 -9.97 12.70 10.37
CA THR A 90 -9.93 14.00 9.68
C THR A 90 -10.13 13.81 8.17
N TYR A 91 -9.46 12.82 7.58
CA TYR A 91 -9.63 12.57 6.14
C TYR A 91 -10.99 11.96 5.79
N ASN A 92 -11.57 11.10 6.63
CA ASN A 92 -12.93 10.62 6.36
C ASN A 92 -13.97 11.76 6.44
N GLU A 93 -13.78 12.71 7.35
CA GLU A 93 -14.63 13.91 7.45
C GLU A 93 -14.54 14.75 6.16
N SER A 94 -13.35 14.91 5.56
CA SER A 94 -13.20 15.64 4.29
C SER A 94 -13.77 14.90 3.08
N LEU A 95 -13.77 13.56 3.10
CA LEU A 95 -14.36 12.74 2.04
C LEU A 95 -15.89 12.69 2.09
N GLY A 96 -16.49 12.89 3.27
CA GLY A 96 -17.93 12.70 3.49
C GLY A 96 -18.36 11.22 3.55
N PHE A 97 -17.42 10.28 3.55
CA PHE A 97 -17.65 8.84 3.68
C PHE A 97 -16.47 8.16 4.38
N GLN A 98 -16.63 6.90 4.81
CA GLN A 98 -15.52 6.17 5.40
C GLN A 98 -14.62 5.64 4.28
N TYR A 99 -13.32 5.97 4.27
CA TYR A 99 -12.43 5.55 3.18
C TYR A 99 -12.47 4.04 2.86
N LYS A 100 -12.84 3.16 3.81
CA LYS A 100 -13.05 1.72 3.57
C LYS A 100 -14.11 1.41 2.50
N GLU A 101 -15.04 2.33 2.26
CA GLU A 101 -16.13 2.25 1.29
C GLU A 101 -15.67 2.62 -0.13
N ILE A 102 -14.40 3.03 -0.32
CA ILE A 102 -13.87 3.47 -1.62
C ILE A 102 -14.03 2.41 -2.72
N GLY A 103 -13.97 1.12 -2.38
CA GLY A 103 -14.15 0.03 -3.34
C GLY A 103 -15.59 -0.11 -3.84
N GLU A 104 -16.57 0.35 -3.08
CA GLU A 104 -17.98 0.36 -3.48
C GLU A 104 -18.29 1.61 -4.30
N LEU A 105 -17.73 2.76 -3.88
CA LEU A 105 -17.98 4.06 -4.52
C LEU A 105 -17.16 4.28 -5.80
N ASN A 106 -15.95 3.72 -5.86
CA ASN A 106 -15.08 3.78 -7.03
C ASN A 106 -14.31 2.46 -7.23
N PRO A 107 -15.01 1.41 -7.72
CA PRO A 107 -14.46 0.06 -7.81
C PRO A 107 -13.18 -0.06 -8.65
N ASN A 108 -13.02 0.84 -9.62
CA ASN A 108 -11.93 0.79 -10.59
C ASN A 108 -10.77 1.73 -10.20
N MET A 109 -10.82 2.36 -9.02
CA MET A 109 -9.78 3.27 -8.57
C MET A 109 -8.51 2.50 -8.16
N PRO A 110 -7.35 2.81 -8.74
CA PRO A 110 -6.09 2.28 -8.26
C PRO A 110 -5.62 3.02 -7.00
N ALA A 111 -4.83 2.34 -6.16
CA ALA A 111 -4.31 2.87 -4.92
C ALA A 111 -3.46 4.14 -5.12
N TYR A 112 -2.74 4.25 -6.25
CA TYR A 112 -1.93 5.45 -6.51
C TYR A 112 -2.80 6.69 -6.75
N ALA A 113 -3.96 6.55 -7.39
CA ALA A 113 -4.86 7.67 -7.60
C ALA A 113 -5.48 8.11 -6.28
N SER A 114 -5.87 7.15 -5.45
CA SER A 114 -6.38 7.45 -4.11
C SER A 114 -5.35 8.16 -3.22
N VAL A 115 -4.09 7.71 -3.24
CA VAL A 115 -3.00 8.42 -2.54
C VAL A 115 -2.74 9.78 -3.18
N GLY A 116 -2.86 9.92 -4.50
CA GLY A 116 -2.76 11.20 -5.20
C GLY A 116 -3.76 12.24 -4.71
N LEU A 117 -5.05 11.87 -4.69
CA LEU A 117 -6.14 12.72 -4.18
C LEU A 117 -5.94 13.10 -2.71
N PHE A 118 -5.47 12.16 -1.89
CA PHE A 118 -5.10 12.46 -0.51
C PHE A 118 -3.98 13.50 -0.43
N LEU A 119 -2.97 13.41 -1.29
CA LEU A 119 -1.86 14.36 -1.29
C LEU A 119 -2.28 15.75 -1.76
N GLU A 120 -3.20 15.86 -2.72
CA GLU A 120 -3.81 17.13 -3.11
C GLU A 120 -4.53 17.77 -1.92
N TRP A 121 -5.38 16.99 -1.24
CA TRP A 121 -6.07 17.45 -0.05
C TRP A 121 -5.09 17.90 1.05
N VAL A 122 -3.98 17.17 1.26
CA VAL A 122 -2.92 17.59 2.20
C VAL A 122 -2.29 18.91 1.76
N ASP A 123 -1.97 19.07 0.47
CA ASP A 123 -1.33 20.29 -0.06
C ASP A 123 -2.19 21.55 0.14
N GLU A 124 -3.51 21.39 0.09
CA GLU A 124 -4.47 22.48 0.23
C GLU A 124 -4.86 22.79 1.69
N ASN A 125 -4.75 21.82 2.60
CA ASN A 125 -5.34 21.91 3.95
C ASN A 125 -4.32 21.78 5.09
N VAL A 126 -3.05 21.46 4.81
CA VAL A 126 -1.99 21.23 5.82
C VAL A 126 -0.74 22.03 5.50
#